data_AF-A0A933A3Y4-F1
#
_entry.id   AF-A0A933A3Y4-F1
#
_cell.length_a   1.000
_cell.length_b   1.000
_cell.length_c   1.000
_cell.angle_alpha   90.00
_cell.angle_beta   90.00
_cell.angle_gamma   90.00
#
_symmetry.space_group_name_H-M   'P 1'
#
loop_
_entity.id
_entity.type
_entity.pdbx_description
1 polymer ?
#
loop_
_entity_poly.entity_id
_entity_poly.type
_entity_poly.pdbx_seq_one_letter_code
_entity_poly.pdbx_strand_id
1 'polypeptide(L)'
;MTPSPRSTLKDLPEELRPRERLMRAGAGALSTAELIAILLRVGTARVTAVHLAAELLVRFGSLQGLAEASVQELGAVKGIGPAKAVQVLAAFELGRRLHTAAPRARHVVRTPADIAALLMPGMRYLDRERFCAVLLDTRHQVIDVVVVSLGSLNATTVHPREVLKEAIRRSAAALVLVHNHPSGDPEPSRDDVRVTERLRAAGEVVGIEVLDHVILGDGRHASLRERGLGFSPADPGAQGPVREGPPHGQARRRGGGPRPRGPEPGARG
;
A
#
# COMPACT_ATOMS: atom_id res chain seq x y z
N MET A 1 -50.29 -21.40 35.18
CA MET A 1 -48.87 -21.41 34.78
C MET A 1 -48.39 -19.97 34.71
N THR A 2 -47.60 -19.54 35.68
CA THR A 2 -46.94 -18.23 35.68
C THR A 2 -45.86 -18.22 34.60
N PRO A 3 -45.79 -17.21 33.71
CA PRO A 3 -44.75 -17.14 32.70
C PRO A 3 -43.38 -16.93 33.36
N SER A 4 -42.40 -17.78 33.03
CA SER A 4 -41.01 -17.67 33.47
C SER A 4 -40.40 -16.30 33.12
N PRO A 5 -39.44 -15.80 33.92
CA PRO A 5 -38.89 -14.46 33.76
C PRO A 5 -38.16 -14.28 32.42
N ARG A 6 -38.29 -13.07 31.87
CA ARG A 6 -37.75 -12.61 30.58
C ARG A 6 -36.23 -12.72 30.54
N SER A 7 -35.66 -13.22 29.44
CA SER A 7 -34.23 -13.07 29.12
C SER A 7 -34.07 -12.21 27.86
N THR A 8 -33.86 -10.92 28.07
CA THR A 8 -33.38 -10.00 27.03
C THR A 8 -31.88 -10.18 26.82
N LEU A 9 -31.34 -9.73 25.69
CA LEU A 9 -29.88 -9.73 25.47
C LEU A 9 -29.12 -8.91 26.52
N LYS A 10 -29.77 -7.97 27.20
CA LYS A 10 -29.19 -7.20 28.31
C LYS A 10 -29.07 -8.03 29.60
N ASP A 11 -29.82 -9.13 29.69
CA ASP A 11 -29.80 -10.01 30.86
C ASP A 11 -28.72 -11.09 30.76
N LEU A 12 -28.06 -11.21 29.59
CA LEU A 12 -26.84 -12.00 29.45
C LEU A 12 -25.66 -11.27 30.10
N PRO A 13 -24.70 -12.00 30.69
CA PRO A 13 -23.38 -11.48 31.00
C PRO A 13 -22.80 -10.75 29.79
N GLU A 14 -22.16 -9.59 29.99
CA GLU A 14 -21.58 -8.78 28.91
C GLU A 14 -20.68 -9.61 27.98
N GLU A 15 -19.98 -10.58 28.55
CA GLU A 15 -19.08 -11.50 27.87
C GLU A 15 -19.76 -12.39 26.83
N LEU A 16 -21.08 -12.57 26.94
CA LEU A 16 -21.91 -13.36 26.04
C LEU A 16 -22.75 -12.50 25.09
N ARG A 17 -22.69 -11.17 25.22
CA ARG A 17 -23.45 -10.26 24.36
C ARG A 17 -22.69 -10.01 23.05
N PRO A 18 -23.36 -10.11 21.89
CA PRO A 18 -22.67 -10.04 20.60
C PRO A 18 -21.84 -8.78 20.37
N ARG A 19 -22.32 -7.59 20.77
CA ARG A 19 -21.61 -6.32 20.51
C ARG A 19 -20.32 -6.23 21.31
N GLU A 20 -20.40 -6.58 22.58
CA GLU A 20 -19.32 -6.57 23.54
C GLU A 20 -18.27 -7.64 23.15
N ARG A 21 -18.72 -8.81 22.70
CA ARG A 21 -17.84 -9.83 22.11
C ARG A 21 -17.12 -9.33 20.85
N LEU A 22 -17.83 -8.63 19.95
CA LEU A 22 -17.23 -8.05 18.74
C LEU A 22 -16.13 -7.04 19.11
N MET A 23 -16.37 -6.19 20.11
CA MET A 23 -15.39 -5.20 20.59
C MET A 23 -14.17 -5.85 21.25
N ARG A 24 -14.37 -6.92 22.03
CA ARG A 24 -13.28 -7.56 22.80
C ARG A 24 -12.46 -8.55 21.98
N ALA A 25 -13.12 -9.38 21.16
CA ALA A 25 -12.51 -10.54 20.51
C ALA A 25 -12.54 -10.47 18.97
N GLY A 26 -13.12 -9.42 18.39
CA GLY A 26 -13.24 -9.23 16.95
C GLY A 26 -14.35 -10.07 16.31
N ALA A 27 -14.62 -9.80 15.02
CA ALA A 27 -15.72 -10.43 14.28
C ALA A 27 -15.56 -11.95 14.11
N GLY A 28 -14.33 -12.46 14.05
CA GLY A 28 -14.05 -13.90 13.86
C GLY A 28 -14.47 -14.78 15.04
N ALA A 29 -14.69 -14.20 16.23
CA ALA A 29 -15.14 -14.93 17.41
C ALA A 29 -16.67 -15.13 17.47
N LEU A 30 -17.43 -14.48 16.57
CA LEU A 30 -18.89 -14.50 16.56
C LEU A 30 -19.41 -15.50 15.53
N SER A 31 -20.53 -16.13 15.86
CA SER A 31 -21.31 -16.87 14.88
C SER A 31 -21.99 -15.92 13.89
N THR A 32 -22.38 -16.45 12.73
CA THR A 32 -23.16 -15.72 11.73
C THR A 32 -24.46 -15.15 12.30
N ALA A 33 -25.15 -15.91 13.15
CA ALA A 33 -26.36 -15.46 13.83
C ALA A 33 -26.09 -14.26 14.75
N GLU A 34 -24.96 -14.24 15.44
CA GLU A 34 -24.56 -13.11 16.28
C GLU A 34 -24.22 -11.86 15.47
N LEU A 35 -23.54 -12.00 14.33
CA LEU A 35 -23.26 -10.88 13.42
C LEU A 35 -24.56 -10.26 12.89
N ILE A 36 -25.52 -11.10 12.45
CA ILE A 36 -26.84 -10.63 12.03
C ILE A 36 -27.59 -10.00 13.21
N ALA A 37 -27.52 -10.58 14.42
CA ALA A 37 -28.18 -10.03 15.60
C ALA A 37 -27.69 -8.62 15.97
N ILE A 38 -26.40 -8.33 15.77
CA ILE A 38 -25.85 -6.98 15.94
C ILE A 38 -26.54 -5.99 15.02
N LEU A 39 -26.74 -6.37 13.74
CA LEU A 39 -27.49 -5.57 12.76
C LEU A 39 -28.93 -5.40 13.21
N LEU A 40 -29.62 -6.46 13.61
CA LEU A 40 -31.02 -6.38 14.05
C LEU A 40 -31.21 -5.50 15.30
N ARG A 41 -30.15 -5.32 16.10
CA ARG A 41 -30.04 -4.56 17.37
C ARG A 41 -30.86 -5.13 18.51
N VAL A 42 -32.15 -5.40 18.27
CA VAL A 42 -33.12 -5.87 19.25
C VAL A 42 -33.99 -6.96 18.66
N GLY A 43 -34.43 -7.89 19.52
CA GLY A 43 -35.36 -8.94 19.15
C GLY A 43 -36.81 -8.45 19.11
N THR A 44 -37.74 -9.30 19.52
CA THR A 44 -39.14 -8.94 19.79
C THR A 44 -39.41 -9.03 21.30
N ALA A 45 -40.66 -8.81 21.71
CA ALA A 45 -41.07 -9.08 23.08
C ALA A 45 -40.96 -10.58 23.48
N ARG A 46 -40.83 -11.50 22.51
CA ARG A 46 -40.82 -12.96 22.74
C ARG A 46 -39.47 -13.62 22.50
N VAL A 47 -38.66 -13.09 21.59
CA VAL A 47 -37.39 -13.71 21.17
C VAL A 47 -36.27 -12.68 21.11
N THR A 48 -35.03 -13.11 21.40
CA THR A 48 -33.84 -12.25 21.30
C THR A 48 -33.45 -11.98 19.85
N ALA A 49 -32.58 -10.98 19.61
CA ALA A 49 -32.08 -10.71 18.26
C ALA A 49 -31.26 -11.88 17.68
N VAL A 50 -30.57 -12.66 18.54
CA VAL A 50 -29.82 -13.86 18.13
C VAL A 50 -30.77 -14.97 17.69
N HIS A 51 -31.87 -15.21 18.41
CA HIS A 51 -32.88 -16.16 17.98
C HIS A 51 -33.53 -15.74 16.65
N LEU A 52 -33.85 -14.45 16.50
CA LEU A 52 -34.42 -13.93 15.26
C LEU A 52 -33.46 -14.05 14.07
N ALA A 53 -32.15 -13.84 14.30
CA ALA A 53 -31.12 -14.06 13.31
C ALA A 53 -30.95 -15.53 12.93
N ALA A 54 -31.03 -16.44 13.90
CA ALA A 54 -31.00 -17.89 13.64
C ALA A 54 -32.23 -18.33 12.83
N GLU A 55 -33.43 -17.81 13.15
CA GLU A 55 -34.65 -18.08 12.38
C GLU A 55 -34.53 -17.64 10.92
N LEU A 56 -33.92 -16.47 10.67
CA LEU A 56 -33.62 -16.00 9.31
C LEU A 56 -32.68 -16.97 8.58
N LEU A 57 -31.58 -17.39 9.22
CA LEU A 57 -30.64 -18.32 8.59
C LEU A 57 -31.28 -19.67 8.26
N VAL A 58 -32.14 -20.19 9.13
CA VAL A 58 -32.88 -21.44 8.88
C VAL A 58 -33.88 -21.26 7.74
N ARG A 59 -34.67 -20.19 7.76
CA ARG A 59 -35.73 -19.95 6.77
C ARG A 59 -35.19 -19.74 5.35
N PHE A 60 -34.07 -19.04 5.22
CA PHE A 60 -33.47 -18.70 3.94
C PHE A 60 -32.31 -19.65 3.55
N GLY A 61 -32.01 -20.65 4.39
CA GLY A 61 -31.08 -21.75 4.14
C GLY A 61 -29.59 -21.40 4.11
N SER A 62 -29.23 -20.19 3.69
CA SER A 62 -27.86 -19.70 3.62
C SER A 62 -27.79 -18.18 3.70
N LEU A 63 -26.56 -17.65 3.88
CA LEU A 63 -26.31 -16.21 3.77
C LEU A 63 -26.64 -15.67 2.38
N GLN A 64 -26.43 -16.46 1.34
CA GLN A 64 -26.77 -16.08 -0.03
C GLN A 64 -28.29 -15.98 -0.19
N GLY A 65 -29.03 -17.00 0.26
CA GLY A 65 -30.50 -16.96 0.22
C GLY A 65 -31.09 -15.81 1.02
N LEU A 66 -30.45 -15.44 2.13
CA LEU A 66 -30.85 -14.28 2.92
C LEU A 66 -30.54 -12.94 2.21
N ALA A 67 -29.44 -12.87 1.45
CA ALA A 67 -29.04 -11.70 0.69
C ALA A 67 -29.91 -11.46 -0.57
N GLU A 68 -30.44 -12.53 -1.15
CA GLU A 68 -31.30 -12.50 -2.35
C GLU A 68 -32.78 -12.24 -2.02
N ALA A 69 -33.17 -12.37 -0.74
CA ALA A 69 -34.54 -12.15 -0.29
C ALA A 69 -35.00 -10.70 -0.48
N SER A 70 -36.25 -10.53 -0.88
CA SER A 70 -36.92 -9.24 -0.93
C SER A 70 -37.27 -8.72 0.48
N VAL A 71 -37.51 -7.41 0.59
CA VAL A 71 -37.98 -6.78 1.83
C VAL A 71 -39.29 -7.42 2.31
N GLN A 72 -40.16 -7.82 1.39
CA GLN A 72 -41.44 -8.47 1.67
C GLN A 72 -41.24 -9.89 2.25
N GLU A 73 -40.34 -10.68 1.67
CA GLU A 73 -40.04 -12.03 2.17
C GLU A 73 -39.39 -12.00 3.55
N LEU A 74 -38.44 -11.08 3.76
CA LEU A 74 -37.86 -10.82 5.08
C LEU A 74 -38.94 -10.35 6.07
N GLY A 75 -39.83 -9.47 5.62
CA GLY A 75 -40.95 -8.91 6.38
C GLY A 75 -41.97 -9.95 6.84
N ALA A 76 -42.03 -11.10 6.18
CA ALA A 76 -42.89 -12.22 6.58
C ALA A 76 -42.37 -12.95 7.83
N VAL A 77 -41.18 -12.61 8.35
CA VAL A 77 -40.65 -13.13 9.61
C VAL A 77 -41.08 -12.22 10.76
N LYS A 78 -41.79 -12.79 11.74
CA LYS A 78 -42.34 -12.01 12.85
C LYS A 78 -41.23 -11.35 13.67
N GLY A 79 -41.18 -10.02 13.63
CA GLY A 79 -40.15 -9.23 14.31
C GLY A 79 -39.12 -8.59 13.39
N ILE A 80 -39.20 -8.88 12.09
CA ILE A 80 -38.44 -8.23 11.02
C ILE A 80 -39.37 -7.24 10.32
N GLY A 81 -39.41 -6.01 10.81
CA GLY A 81 -40.08 -4.92 10.09
C GLY A 81 -39.24 -4.40 8.92
N PRO A 82 -39.79 -3.52 8.08
CA PRO A 82 -39.10 -2.95 6.91
C PRO A 82 -37.72 -2.39 7.24
N ALA A 83 -37.57 -1.70 8.37
CA ALA A 83 -36.29 -1.13 8.80
C ALA A 83 -35.21 -2.20 9.04
N LYS A 84 -35.56 -3.31 9.70
CA LYS A 84 -34.61 -4.40 9.96
C LYS A 84 -34.27 -5.16 8.67
N ALA A 85 -35.27 -5.37 7.80
CA ALA A 85 -35.06 -5.99 6.49
C ALA A 85 -34.09 -5.17 5.62
N VAL A 86 -34.36 -3.88 5.45
CA VAL A 86 -33.48 -2.96 4.69
C VAL A 86 -32.07 -2.93 5.29
N GLN A 87 -31.93 -2.94 6.61
CA GLN A 87 -30.62 -2.93 7.27
C GLN A 87 -29.80 -4.19 6.97
N VAL A 88 -30.44 -5.37 6.97
CA VAL A 88 -29.78 -6.64 6.61
C VAL A 88 -29.36 -6.64 5.14
N LEU A 89 -30.25 -6.24 4.24
CA LEU A 89 -29.95 -6.17 2.80
C LEU A 89 -28.84 -5.15 2.49
N ALA A 90 -28.82 -4.00 3.17
CA ALA A 90 -27.76 -3.02 3.03
C ALA A 90 -26.39 -3.60 3.46
N ALA A 91 -26.34 -4.39 4.52
CA ALA A 91 -25.09 -5.04 4.94
C ALA A 91 -24.58 -6.05 3.90
N PHE A 92 -25.48 -6.84 3.30
CA PHE A 92 -25.11 -7.75 2.22
C PHE A 92 -24.65 -7.02 0.96
N GLU A 93 -25.33 -5.94 0.57
CA GLU A 93 -24.95 -5.13 -0.58
C GLU A 93 -23.56 -4.50 -0.39
N LEU A 94 -23.23 -4.04 0.82
CA LEU A 94 -21.88 -3.56 1.14
C LEU A 94 -20.84 -4.69 1.02
N GLY A 95 -21.15 -5.89 1.51
CA GLY A 95 -20.30 -7.07 1.35
C GLY A 95 -20.08 -7.43 -0.13
N ARG A 96 -21.15 -7.40 -0.94
CA ARG A 96 -21.10 -7.64 -2.38
C ARG A 96 -20.23 -6.60 -3.07
N ARG A 97 -20.44 -5.31 -2.80
CA ARG A 97 -19.62 -4.22 -3.37
C ARG A 97 -18.16 -4.32 -2.97
N LEU A 98 -17.86 -4.76 -1.75
CA LEU A 98 -16.48 -4.99 -1.32
C LEU A 98 -15.83 -6.14 -2.09
N HIS A 99 -16.58 -7.22 -2.35
CA HIS A 99 -16.09 -8.39 -3.09
C HIS A 99 -15.96 -8.14 -4.60
N THR A 100 -16.92 -7.41 -5.19
CA THR A 100 -16.94 -7.09 -6.62
C THR A 100 -16.19 -5.80 -6.94
N ALA A 101 -15.74 -5.05 -5.93
CA ALA A 101 -14.84 -3.94 -6.16
C ALA A 101 -13.61 -4.51 -6.85
N ALA A 102 -13.36 -4.06 -8.08
CA ALA A 102 -12.10 -4.35 -8.74
C ALA A 102 -10.98 -4.02 -7.73
N PRO A 103 -10.00 -4.91 -7.53
CA PRO A 103 -8.79 -4.51 -6.85
C PRO A 103 -8.37 -3.22 -7.53
N ARG A 104 -8.26 -2.10 -6.80
CA ARG A 104 -7.63 -0.90 -7.35
C ARG A 104 -6.37 -1.41 -8.03
N ALA A 105 -6.22 -1.20 -9.34
CA ALA A 105 -5.02 -1.63 -10.05
C ALA A 105 -3.85 -0.91 -9.38
N ARG A 106 -3.23 -1.58 -8.41
CA ARG A 106 -2.16 -1.00 -7.62
C ARG A 106 -0.99 -0.88 -8.59
N HIS A 107 -0.47 0.34 -8.71
CA HIS A 107 0.68 0.57 -9.56
C HIS A 107 1.81 -0.31 -9.06
N VAL A 108 2.41 -1.10 -9.96
CA VAL A 108 3.58 -1.91 -9.66
C VAL A 108 4.79 -1.04 -9.93
N VAL A 109 5.67 -0.90 -8.95
CA VAL A 109 6.91 -0.15 -9.08
C VAL A 109 8.04 -1.11 -9.44
N ARG A 110 8.69 -0.89 -10.58
CA ARG A 110 9.87 -1.64 -11.01
C ARG A 110 11.07 -0.73 -11.25
N THR A 111 10.82 0.52 -11.59
CA THR A 111 11.82 1.52 -11.97
C THR A 111 11.54 2.87 -11.32
N PRO A 112 12.54 3.76 -11.21
CA PRO A 112 12.32 5.14 -10.78
C PRO A 112 11.34 5.90 -11.69
N ALA A 113 11.28 5.52 -12.98
CA ALA A 113 10.34 6.07 -13.93
C ALA A 113 8.87 5.74 -13.56
N ASP A 114 8.59 4.58 -12.98
CA ASP A 114 7.24 4.24 -12.50
C ASP A 114 6.81 5.15 -11.34
N ILE A 115 7.74 5.49 -10.44
CA ILE A 115 7.53 6.43 -9.33
C ILE A 115 7.31 7.85 -9.85
N ALA A 116 8.15 8.29 -10.79
CA ALA A 116 8.01 9.57 -11.44
C ALA A 116 6.66 9.68 -12.16
N ALA A 117 6.27 8.68 -12.95
CA ALA A 117 4.98 8.66 -13.64
C ALA A 117 3.79 8.73 -12.66
N LEU A 118 3.91 8.07 -11.50
CA LEU A 118 2.88 8.08 -10.46
C LEU A 118 2.71 9.45 -9.79
N LEU A 119 3.82 10.16 -9.50
CA LEU A 119 3.80 11.33 -8.61
C LEU A 119 4.06 12.67 -9.29
N MET A 120 4.72 12.69 -10.44
CA MET A 120 5.07 13.91 -11.16
C MET A 120 3.86 14.79 -11.50
N PRO A 121 2.70 14.27 -11.94
CA PRO A 121 1.52 15.10 -12.20
C PRO A 121 1.06 15.92 -10.99
N GLY A 122 1.22 15.38 -9.78
CA GLY A 122 0.77 16.00 -8.53
C GLY A 122 1.85 16.77 -7.76
N MET A 123 3.13 16.62 -8.12
CA MET A 123 4.25 17.17 -7.35
C MET A 123 5.13 18.18 -8.11
N ARG A 124 5.16 18.15 -9.45
CA ARG A 124 6.10 18.98 -10.23
C ARG A 124 5.90 20.50 -10.11
N TYR A 125 4.69 20.95 -9.80
CA TYR A 125 4.34 22.37 -9.71
C TYR A 125 4.12 22.86 -8.28
N LEU A 126 4.50 22.05 -7.30
CA LEU A 126 4.44 22.50 -5.91
C LEU A 126 5.50 23.58 -5.69
N ASP A 127 5.07 24.70 -5.11
CA ASP A 127 5.90 25.86 -4.77
C ASP A 127 6.79 25.61 -3.54
N ARG A 128 6.59 24.48 -2.87
CA ARG A 128 7.36 24.00 -1.72
C ARG A 128 7.81 22.57 -1.95
N GLU A 129 8.94 22.22 -1.36
CA GLU A 129 9.37 20.83 -1.28
C GLU A 129 8.36 20.02 -0.48
N ARG A 130 8.02 18.84 -0.99
CA ARG A 130 7.14 17.87 -0.35
C ARG A 130 7.87 16.54 -0.35
N PHE A 131 8.15 16.03 0.85
CA PHE A 131 8.77 14.73 1.03
C PHE A 131 7.69 13.69 1.37
N CYS A 132 7.70 12.59 0.63
CA CYS A 132 6.78 11.49 0.78
C CYS A 132 7.48 10.14 0.75
N ALA A 133 6.80 9.13 1.30
CA ALA A 133 7.17 7.73 1.23
C ALA A 133 6.09 6.96 0.48
N VAL A 134 6.48 6.31 -0.61
CA VAL A 134 5.64 5.37 -1.35
C VAL A 134 5.81 4.01 -0.68
N LEU A 135 4.72 3.50 -0.10
CA LEU A 135 4.71 2.25 0.64
C LEU A 135 4.35 1.10 -0.30
N LEU A 136 5.15 0.03 -0.28
CA LEU A 136 5.05 -1.08 -1.22
C LEU A 136 4.79 -2.40 -0.50
N ASP A 137 4.03 -3.29 -1.14
CA ASP A 137 3.91 -4.69 -0.70
C ASP A 137 5.08 -5.56 -1.23
N THR A 138 5.07 -6.85 -0.89
CA THR A 138 6.12 -7.81 -1.31
C THR A 138 6.19 -8.04 -2.83
N ARG A 139 5.21 -7.57 -3.61
CA ARG A 139 5.20 -7.60 -5.07
C ARG A 139 5.45 -6.21 -5.67
N HIS A 140 5.94 -5.28 -4.86
CA HIS A 140 6.18 -3.88 -5.19
C HIS A 140 4.93 -3.14 -5.69
N GLN A 141 3.75 -3.56 -5.24
CA GLN A 141 2.53 -2.82 -5.51
C GLN A 141 2.36 -1.69 -4.50
N VAL A 142 2.00 -0.50 -4.98
CA VAL A 142 1.73 0.66 -4.11
C VAL A 142 0.56 0.37 -3.19
N ILE A 143 0.84 0.36 -1.88
CA ILE A 143 -0.14 0.30 -0.80
C ILE A 143 -0.71 1.69 -0.55
N ASP A 144 0.17 2.69 -0.37
CA ASP A 144 -0.19 4.09 -0.21
C ASP A 144 1.00 5.04 -0.47
N VAL A 145 0.72 6.34 -0.58
CA VAL A 145 1.71 7.42 -0.63
C VAL A 145 1.51 8.35 0.57
N VAL A 146 2.49 8.37 1.47
CA VAL A 146 2.40 9.13 2.72
C VAL A 146 3.23 10.39 2.61
N VAL A 147 2.63 11.55 2.92
CA VAL A 147 3.37 12.81 3.06
C VAL A 147 3.99 12.86 4.45
N VAL A 148 5.30 13.05 4.50
CA VAL A 148 6.07 13.08 5.75
C VAL A 148 6.39 14.53 6.13
N SER A 149 6.72 15.37 5.15
CA SER A 149 7.10 16.77 5.38
C SER A 149 6.65 17.68 4.24
N LEU A 150 6.41 18.95 4.57
CA LEU A 150 6.16 20.07 3.67
C LEU A 150 7.13 21.22 4.02
N GLY A 151 7.84 21.75 3.01
CA GLY A 151 8.93 22.71 3.18
C GLY A 151 10.31 22.08 3.08
N SER A 152 11.36 22.89 3.25
CA SER A 152 12.75 22.47 2.97
C SER A 152 13.18 21.20 3.71
N LEU A 153 13.85 20.32 2.96
CA LEU A 153 14.46 19.09 3.43
C LEU A 153 15.70 19.36 4.28
N ASN A 154 15.49 19.51 5.58
CA ASN A 154 16.57 19.45 6.56
C ASN A 154 16.48 18.12 7.33
N ALA A 155 17.63 17.55 7.69
CA ALA A 155 17.73 16.29 8.44
C ALA A 155 16.98 16.26 9.81
N THR A 156 16.55 17.43 10.29
CA THR A 156 15.71 17.61 11.49
C THR A 156 14.21 17.41 11.22
N THR A 157 13.75 17.60 9.98
CA THR A 157 12.32 17.61 9.63
C THR A 157 11.80 16.23 9.24
N VAL A 158 12.65 15.36 8.68
CA VAL A 158 12.29 13.99 8.26
C VAL A 158 12.90 12.98 9.25
N HIS A 159 12.12 12.59 10.26
CA HIS A 159 12.57 11.61 11.25
C HIS A 159 12.17 10.17 10.84
N PRO A 160 13.10 9.18 10.86
CA PRO A 160 12.78 7.79 10.48
C PRO A 160 11.56 7.20 11.17
N ARG A 161 11.40 7.46 12.47
CA ARG A 161 10.21 7.07 13.25
C ARG A 161 8.88 7.42 12.59
N GLU A 162 8.74 8.59 11.96
CA GLU A 162 7.46 9.02 11.38
C GLU A 162 7.17 8.27 10.08
N VAL A 163 8.21 8.05 9.26
CA VAL A 163 8.12 7.27 8.02
C VAL A 163 7.81 5.81 8.33
N LEU A 164 8.60 5.20 9.20
CA LEU A 164 8.51 3.78 9.52
C LEU A 164 7.23 3.43 10.30
N LYS A 165 6.72 4.35 11.14
CA LYS A 165 5.42 4.17 11.81
C LYS A 165 4.31 3.94 10.80
N GLU A 166 4.25 4.73 9.73
CA GLU A 166 3.22 4.57 8.71
C GLU A 166 3.45 3.31 7.86
N ALA A 167 4.70 3.00 7.54
CA ALA A 167 5.06 1.75 6.84
C ALA A 167 4.60 0.51 7.63
N ILE A 168 4.88 0.46 8.94
CA ILE A 168 4.48 -0.64 9.83
C ILE A 168 2.96 -0.74 9.94
N ARG A 169 2.27 0.38 10.21
CA ARG A 169 0.80 0.41 10.34
C ARG A 169 0.08 -0.12 9.10
N ARG A 170 0.70 -0.02 7.93
CA ARG A 170 0.13 -0.40 6.63
C ARG A 170 0.74 -1.70 6.09
N SER A 171 1.57 -2.38 6.89
CA SER A 171 2.22 -3.65 6.53
C SER A 171 3.02 -3.55 5.23
N ALA A 172 3.73 -2.44 5.05
CA ALA A 172 4.64 -2.27 3.92
C ALA A 172 5.86 -3.20 4.06
N ALA A 173 6.22 -3.87 2.98
CA ALA A 173 7.43 -4.69 2.90
C ALA A 173 8.65 -3.83 2.52
N ALA A 174 8.41 -2.75 1.77
CA ALA A 174 9.45 -1.85 1.31
C ALA A 174 8.89 -0.44 1.10
N LEU A 175 9.78 0.54 0.91
CA LEU A 175 9.41 1.92 0.63
C LEU A 175 10.35 2.58 -0.39
N VAL A 176 9.80 3.52 -1.16
CA VAL A 176 10.57 4.45 -1.99
C VAL A 176 10.36 5.86 -1.46
N LEU A 177 11.45 6.55 -1.17
CA LEU A 177 11.42 7.95 -0.75
C LEU A 177 11.26 8.83 -1.98
N VAL A 178 10.49 9.91 -1.88
CA VAL A 178 10.28 10.82 -3.00
C VAL A 178 10.18 12.25 -2.48
N HIS A 179 10.79 13.19 -3.19
CA HIS A 179 10.45 14.61 -3.00
C HIS A 179 10.57 15.39 -4.30
N ASN A 180 9.95 16.57 -4.35
CA ASN A 180 10.10 17.50 -5.47
C ASN A 180 11.08 18.63 -5.11
N HIS A 181 11.80 19.12 -6.11
CA HIS A 181 12.52 20.40 -6.06
C HIS A 181 11.71 21.47 -6.81
N PRO A 182 11.21 22.52 -6.14
CA PRO A 182 10.50 23.62 -6.79
C PRO A 182 11.33 24.37 -7.84
N SER A 183 12.66 24.27 -7.78
CA SER A 183 13.57 24.81 -8.80
C SER A 183 13.44 24.12 -10.16
N GLY A 184 12.85 22.91 -10.20
CA GLY A 184 12.73 22.08 -11.39
C GLY A 184 13.99 21.25 -11.71
N ASP A 185 15.07 21.40 -10.95
CA ASP A 185 16.30 20.62 -11.10
C ASP A 185 16.31 19.44 -10.10
N PRO A 186 16.26 18.18 -10.56
CA PRO A 186 16.24 17.01 -9.67
C PRO A 186 17.62 16.62 -9.12
N GLU A 187 18.66 17.46 -9.27
CA GLU A 187 19.99 17.13 -8.74
C GLU A 187 20.00 16.97 -7.21
N PRO A 188 20.47 15.82 -6.68
CA PRO A 188 20.44 15.55 -5.24
C PRO A 188 21.39 16.44 -4.45
N SER A 189 20.89 16.95 -3.32
CA SER A 189 21.70 17.63 -2.32
C SER A 189 22.39 16.64 -1.36
N ARG A 190 23.34 17.16 -0.57
CA ARG A 190 23.95 16.37 0.52
C ARG A 190 22.96 16.00 1.62
N ASP A 191 21.91 16.80 1.83
CA ASP A 191 20.88 16.51 2.81
C ASP A 191 20.02 15.32 2.38
N ASP A 192 19.71 15.22 1.08
CA ASP A 192 18.95 14.09 0.53
C ASP A 192 19.69 12.78 0.77
N VAL A 193 20.99 12.75 0.50
CA VAL A 193 21.84 11.58 0.75
C VAL A 193 21.82 11.20 2.23
N ARG A 194 22.04 12.15 3.14
CA ARG A 194 22.03 11.90 4.59
C ARG A 194 20.69 11.37 5.10
N VAL A 195 19.58 11.96 4.66
CA VAL A 195 18.23 11.54 5.04
C VAL A 195 17.98 10.11 4.55
N THR A 196 18.40 9.80 3.31
CA THR A 196 18.29 8.47 2.72
C THR A 196 19.04 7.42 3.52
N GLU A 197 20.32 7.66 3.79
CA GLU A 197 21.18 6.74 4.56
C GLU A 197 20.59 6.45 5.94
N ARG A 198 20.12 7.50 6.64
CA ARG A 198 19.51 7.38 7.96
C ARG A 198 18.22 6.57 7.94
N LEU A 199 17.36 6.79 6.94
CA LEU A 199 16.11 6.05 6.77
C LEU A 199 16.39 4.60 6.40
N ARG A 200 17.38 4.35 5.55
CA ARG A 200 17.79 3.03 5.11
C ARG A 200 18.32 2.18 6.25
N ALA A 201 19.23 2.73 7.06
CA ALA A 201 19.73 2.06 8.25
C ALA A 201 18.61 1.74 9.26
N ALA A 202 17.65 2.65 9.45
CA ALA A 202 16.52 2.40 10.34
C ALA A 202 15.54 1.37 9.77
N GLY A 203 15.30 1.38 8.46
CA GLY A 203 14.46 0.43 7.74
C GLY A 203 15.00 -1.00 7.83
N GLU A 204 16.32 -1.16 7.67
CA GLU A 204 17.01 -2.44 7.82
C GLU A 204 16.74 -3.08 9.20
N VAL A 205 16.82 -2.30 10.27
CA VAL A 205 16.57 -2.79 11.65
C VAL A 205 15.15 -3.32 11.83
N VAL A 206 14.15 -2.73 11.18
CA VAL A 206 12.74 -3.15 11.31
C VAL A 206 12.27 -4.11 10.22
N GLY A 207 13.16 -4.45 9.27
CA GLY A 207 12.83 -5.33 8.14
C GLY A 207 11.95 -4.67 7.07
N ILE A 208 12.08 -3.35 6.87
CA ILE A 208 11.40 -2.60 5.80
C ILE A 208 12.45 -1.93 4.93
N GLU A 209 12.65 -2.45 3.73
CA GLU A 209 13.72 -2.00 2.85
C GLU A 209 13.40 -0.64 2.21
N VAL A 210 14.38 0.27 2.21
CA VAL A 210 14.33 1.51 1.42
C VAL A 210 14.93 1.21 0.05
N LEU A 211 14.08 1.08 -0.96
CA LEU A 211 14.48 0.62 -2.30
C LEU A 211 15.11 1.71 -3.15
N ASP A 212 14.70 2.96 -2.97
CA ASP A 212 15.25 4.10 -3.69
C ASP A 212 14.85 5.42 -3.01
N HIS A 213 15.47 6.51 -3.46
CA HIS A 213 15.03 7.87 -3.26
C HIS A 213 14.99 8.61 -4.60
N VAL A 214 13.79 8.99 -5.02
CA VAL A 214 13.54 9.67 -6.30
C VAL A 214 13.25 11.15 -6.09
N ILE A 215 14.03 12.00 -6.75
CA ILE A 215 13.85 13.46 -6.75
C ILE A 215 13.13 13.87 -8.02
N LEU A 216 12.05 14.63 -7.89
CA LEU A 216 11.21 15.09 -8.99
C LEU A 216 11.52 16.57 -9.29
N GLY A 217 11.86 16.86 -10.54
CA GLY A 217 11.97 18.21 -11.08
C GLY A 217 10.85 18.50 -12.09
N ASP A 218 11.10 19.45 -13.00
CA ASP A 218 10.15 19.77 -14.08
C ASP A 218 10.32 18.78 -15.24
N GLY A 219 9.41 17.81 -15.33
CA GLY A 219 9.42 16.78 -16.38
C GLY A 219 10.61 15.80 -16.32
N ARG A 220 11.45 15.89 -15.28
CA ARG A 220 12.66 15.11 -15.09
C ARG A 220 12.72 14.55 -13.68
N HIS A 221 13.50 13.49 -13.48
CA HIS A 221 13.73 12.90 -12.16
C HIS A 221 15.17 12.43 -12.02
N ALA A 222 15.60 12.21 -10.77
CA ALA A 222 16.86 11.57 -10.44
C ALA A 222 16.61 10.47 -9.41
N SER A 223 17.26 9.32 -9.58
CA SER A 223 17.31 8.25 -8.58
C SER A 223 18.66 8.32 -7.86
N LEU A 224 18.64 8.41 -6.53
CA LEU A 224 19.86 8.31 -5.73
C LEU A 224 20.50 6.92 -5.89
N ARG A 225 19.68 5.87 -6.03
CA ARG A 225 20.18 4.51 -6.21
C ARG A 225 20.90 4.32 -7.54
N GLU A 226 20.31 4.76 -8.65
CA GLU A 226 20.95 4.68 -9.97
C GLU A 226 22.26 5.48 -10.02
N ARG A 227 22.35 6.55 -9.21
CA ARG A 227 23.54 7.40 -9.07
C ARG A 227 24.56 6.87 -8.04
N GLY A 228 24.24 5.80 -7.30
CA GLY A 228 25.12 5.25 -6.27
C GLY A 228 25.30 6.16 -5.04
N LEU A 229 24.30 6.97 -4.70
CA LEU A 229 24.35 7.94 -3.60
C LEU A 229 23.54 7.44 -2.41
N GLY A 230 24.20 7.12 -1.29
CA GLY A 230 23.51 6.60 -0.08
C GLY A 230 23.05 5.13 -0.20
N PHE A 231 23.42 4.46 -1.30
CA PHE A 231 23.18 3.04 -1.56
C PHE A 231 24.52 2.33 -1.85
N SER A 232 24.66 1.09 -1.36
CA SER A 232 25.85 0.28 -1.56
C SER A 232 25.68 -0.65 -2.79
N PRO A 233 26.76 -0.95 -3.54
CA PRO A 233 26.71 -1.94 -4.63
C PRO A 233 26.27 -3.35 -4.20
N ALA A 234 26.37 -3.65 -2.90
CA ALA A 234 25.95 -4.93 -2.31
C ALA A 234 24.43 -5.00 -2.03
N ASP A 235 23.69 -3.93 -2.29
CA ASP A 235 22.26 -3.86 -1.96
C ASP A 235 21.40 -4.73 -2.89
N PRO A 236 20.36 -5.41 -2.37
CA PRO A 236 19.46 -6.23 -3.18
C PRO A 236 18.87 -5.44 -4.35
N GLY A 237 19.09 -5.90 -5.59
CA GLY A 237 18.57 -5.28 -6.82
C GLY A 237 19.53 -4.34 -7.56
N ALA A 238 20.83 -4.32 -7.22
CA ALA A 238 21.86 -3.52 -7.89
C ALA A 238 22.18 -3.98 -9.35
N GLN A 239 21.48 -4.99 -9.86
CA GLN A 239 21.63 -5.45 -11.24
C GLN A 239 20.76 -4.59 -12.17
N GLY A 240 21.28 -3.41 -12.54
CA GLY A 240 20.88 -2.74 -13.78
C GLY A 240 21.25 -3.60 -15.00
N PRO A 241 20.74 -3.29 -16.20
CA PRO A 241 21.00 -4.10 -17.38
C PRO A 241 22.50 -4.15 -17.62
N VAL A 242 23.04 -5.38 -17.65
CA VAL A 242 24.42 -5.65 -18.03
C VAL A 242 24.63 -4.99 -19.40
N ARG A 243 25.47 -3.96 -19.46
CA ARG A 243 25.95 -3.44 -20.73
C ARG A 243 26.71 -4.59 -21.38
N GLU A 244 26.13 -5.19 -22.42
CA GLU A 244 26.85 -6.10 -23.30
C GLU A 244 28.06 -5.33 -23.83
N GLY A 245 29.25 -5.75 -23.39
CA GLY A 245 30.50 -5.24 -23.91
C GLY A 245 30.60 -5.48 -25.41
N PRO A 246 31.39 -4.68 -26.13
CA PRO A 246 31.54 -4.87 -27.57
C PRO A 246 32.09 -6.28 -27.84
N PRO A 247 31.62 -6.96 -28.90
CA PRO A 247 32.05 -8.32 -29.19
C PRO A 247 33.56 -8.32 -29.49
N HIS A 248 34.34 -8.91 -28.60
CA HIS A 248 35.76 -9.15 -28.83
C HIS A 248 35.94 -10.23 -29.91
N GLY A 249 36.32 -9.76 -31.11
CA GLY A 249 37.45 -10.29 -31.87
C GLY A 249 37.35 -11.71 -32.44
N GLN A 250 37.09 -11.80 -33.75
CA GLN A 250 37.76 -12.81 -34.58
C GLN A 250 39.11 -12.25 -35.05
N ALA A 251 40.15 -13.05 -34.86
CA ALA A 251 41.53 -12.67 -35.08
C ALA A 251 42.08 -13.15 -36.44
N ARG A 252 43.06 -12.38 -36.94
CA ARG A 252 44.14 -12.71 -37.93
C ARG A 252 43.73 -12.56 -39.41
N ARG A 253 44.50 -11.87 -40.28
CA ARG A 253 45.92 -12.10 -40.66
C ARG A 253 46.57 -10.77 -41.13
N ARG A 254 47.72 -10.36 -40.58
CA ARG A 254 49.11 -10.45 -41.10
C ARG A 254 49.40 -9.75 -42.45
N GLY A 255 50.36 -8.82 -42.40
CA GLY A 255 51.09 -8.21 -43.53
C GLY A 255 51.20 -6.69 -43.29
N GLY A 256 52.24 -6.15 -42.67
CA GLY A 256 53.63 -6.22 -43.09
C GLY A 256 54.02 -4.87 -43.70
N GLY A 257 54.25 -3.86 -42.85
CA GLY A 257 54.83 -2.59 -43.31
C GLY A 257 56.35 -2.65 -43.32
N PRO A 258 57.01 -1.71 -44.02
CA PRO A 258 58.25 -1.17 -43.50
C PRO A 258 58.23 0.36 -43.48
N ARG A 259 58.62 0.90 -42.34
CA ARG A 259 59.27 2.21 -42.16
C ARG A 259 60.65 1.92 -41.53
N PRO A 260 61.58 2.88 -41.38
CA PRO A 260 61.78 4.19 -42.04
C PRO A 260 63.26 4.38 -42.48
N ARG A 261 63.62 5.52 -43.12
CA ARG A 261 64.90 6.22 -42.89
C ARG A 261 64.72 7.73 -43.12
N GLY A 262 65.10 8.57 -42.15
CA GLY A 262 65.54 9.95 -42.39
C GLY A 262 67.08 10.00 -42.45
N PRO A 263 67.76 11.15 -42.29
CA PRO A 263 67.37 12.56 -42.47
C PRO A 263 68.15 13.20 -43.67
N GLU A 264 67.92 14.45 -44.13
CA GLU A 264 68.62 15.71 -43.74
C GLU A 264 68.53 16.73 -44.94
N PRO A 265 69.08 17.98 -44.91
CA PRO A 265 68.39 19.19 -45.39
C PRO A 265 69.05 19.93 -46.60
N GLY A 266 68.27 20.83 -47.23
CA GLY A 266 68.79 22.06 -47.87
C GLY A 266 68.98 22.08 -49.40
N ALA A 267 68.32 23.05 -50.06
CA ALA A 267 68.76 23.86 -51.22
C ALA A 267 67.53 24.63 -51.75
N ARG A 268 67.44 25.95 -51.56
CA ARG A 268 67.69 27.00 -52.57
C ARG A 268 66.98 26.79 -53.91
N GLY A 269 66.08 27.73 -54.21
CA GLY A 269 65.42 27.97 -55.49
C GLY A 269 64.47 29.13 -55.31
#